data_AF-A0A7S0C8U1-F1
#
_entry.id   AF-A0A7S0C8U1-F1
#
_cell.length_a   1.000
_cell.length_b   1.000
_cell.length_c   1.000
_cell.angle_alpha   90.00
_cell.angle_beta   90.00
_cell.angle_gamma   90.00
#
_symmetry.space_group_name_H-M   'P 1'
#
loop_
_entity.id
_entity.type
_entity.pdbx_description
1 polymer ?
#
loop_
_entity_poly.entity_id
_entity_poly.type
_entity_poly.pdbx_seq_one_letter_code
_entity_poly.pdbx_strand_id
1 'polypeptide(L)'
;DQSHPQVQHEALRCWCEILMSEEKRLESGEAKKKMEKNQEISLSKKISGDQDSDASLVGSVLNQHSTRLFQLTSSVHPKIRLVTLDLIGILLRQGLINPMETVPFLLALQGDVDVPAVRNLALNLLIMEGDKRPDMLRQRVRAGVRQAFTFQRIINKEKNVITAIVDSESENRDVECIFSAIYKRSLSTSKVQKQGLFRSLLSLFASAGIEGSED
;
A
#
# COMPACT_ATOMS: atom_id res chain seq x y z
N ASP A 1 1.62 -7.28 21.87
CA ASP A 1 2.01 -5.86 21.82
C ASP A 1 0.75 -5.00 21.81
N GLN A 2 0.22 -4.71 23.00
CA GLN A 2 -1.06 -4.02 23.21
C GLN A 2 -0.83 -2.51 23.38
N SER A 3 -0.35 -1.83 22.33
CA SER A 3 -0.51 -0.38 22.28
C SER A 3 -1.99 -0.06 22.08
N HIS A 4 -2.52 0.88 22.86
CA HIS A 4 -3.93 1.26 22.81
C HIS A 4 -4.30 1.70 21.37
N PRO A 5 -5.39 1.21 20.75
CA PRO A 5 -5.73 1.51 19.35
C PRO A 5 -5.79 3.01 19.04
N GLN A 6 -6.19 3.83 20.02
CA GLN A 6 -6.18 5.29 19.89
C GLN A 6 -4.76 5.86 19.78
N VAL A 7 -3.80 5.34 20.55
CA VAL A 7 -2.40 5.79 20.48
C VAL A 7 -1.80 5.41 19.13
N GLN A 8 -2.10 4.21 18.62
CA GLN A 8 -1.66 3.80 17.28
C GLN A 8 -2.26 4.70 16.20
N HIS A 9 -3.56 5.01 16.30
CA HIS A 9 -4.24 5.90 15.37
C HIS A 9 -3.63 7.30 15.36
N GLU A 10 -3.48 7.93 16.53
CA GLU A 10 -2.89 9.27 16.62
C GLU A 10 -1.42 9.28 16.19
N ALA A 11 -0.63 8.26 16.52
CA ALA A 11 0.74 8.17 16.03
C ALA A 11 0.83 8.12 14.50
N LEU A 12 -0.05 7.34 13.84
CA LEU A 12 -0.11 7.28 12.37
C LEU A 12 -0.54 8.63 11.78
N ARG A 13 -1.50 9.33 12.41
CA ARG A 13 -1.91 10.68 11.99
C ARG A 13 -0.76 11.68 12.11
N CYS A 14 -0.03 11.67 13.22
CA CYS A 14 1.14 12.52 13.40
C CYS A 14 2.18 12.29 12.29
N TRP A 15 2.42 11.04 11.90
CA TRP A 15 3.32 10.74 10.77
C TRP A 15 2.83 11.32 9.45
N CYS A 16 1.53 11.20 9.13
CA CYS A 16 0.95 11.84 7.96
C CYS A 16 1.16 13.36 7.98
N GLU A 17 0.87 14.00 9.12
CA GLU A 17 0.99 15.45 9.29
C GLU A 17 2.45 15.93 9.15
N ILE A 18 3.40 15.22 9.75
CA ILE A 18 4.83 15.52 9.63
C ILE A 18 5.28 15.44 8.16
N LEU A 19 4.97 14.34 7.46
CA LEU A 19 5.37 14.17 6.06
C LEU A 19 4.78 15.22 5.13
N MET A 20 3.50 15.56 5.31
CA MET A 20 2.83 16.58 4.50
C MET A 20 3.34 17.99 4.82
N SER A 21 3.63 18.28 6.09
CA SER A 21 4.22 19.55 6.51
C SER A 21 5.62 19.71 5.94
N GLU A 22 6.44 18.66 5.97
CA GLU A 22 7.77 18.67 5.39
C GLU A 22 7.74 18.85 3.88
N GLU A 23 6.85 18.15 3.17
CA GLU A 23 6.67 18.36 1.74
C GLU A 23 6.29 19.81 1.41
N LYS A 24 5.33 20.39 2.14
CA LYS A 24 4.95 21.80 1.98
C LYS A 24 6.12 22.75 2.27
N ARG A 25 6.94 22.44 3.28
CA ARG A 25 8.14 23.21 3.61
C ARG A 25 9.14 23.19 2.45
N LEU A 26 9.38 22.03 1.84
CA LEU A 26 10.25 21.87 0.67
C LEU A 26 9.72 22.64 -0.55
N GLU A 27 8.44 22.46 -0.88
CA GLU A 27 7.80 23.09 -2.03
C GLU A 27 7.73 24.62 -1.93
N SER A 28 7.62 25.16 -0.71
CA SER A 28 7.56 26.61 -0.50
C SER A 28 8.83 27.36 -0.95
N GLY A 29 9.97 26.65 -1.02
CA GLY A 29 11.27 27.23 -1.31
C GLY A 29 11.73 28.29 -0.30
N GLU A 30 11.07 28.41 0.87
CA GLU A 30 11.42 29.41 1.88
C GLU A 30 12.83 29.19 2.45
N ALA A 31 13.22 27.92 2.62
CA ALA A 31 14.57 27.56 3.05
C ALA A 31 15.62 28.03 2.04
N LYS A 32 15.39 27.77 0.75
CA LYS A 32 16.24 28.23 -0.35
C LYS A 32 16.34 29.76 -0.39
N LYS A 33 15.21 30.47 -0.29
CA LYS A 33 15.18 31.94 -0.25
C LYS A 33 15.92 32.54 0.96
N LYS A 34 15.85 31.89 2.14
CA LYS A 34 16.60 32.31 3.34
C LYS A 34 18.11 32.09 3.16
N MET A 35 18.52 30.97 2.57
CA MET A 35 19.93 30.69 2.27
C MET A 35 20.50 31.66 1.21
N GLU A 36 19.72 32.04 0.22
CA GLU A 36 20.11 33.01 -0.81
C GLU A 36 20.31 34.41 -0.23
N LYS A 37 19.48 34.83 0.75
CA LYS A 37 19.59 36.13 1.42
C LYS A 37 20.81 36.25 2.34
N ASN A 38 21.31 35.15 2.89
CA ASN A 38 22.51 35.15 3.72
C ASN A 38 23.77 35.10 2.83
N GLN A 39 24.39 36.27 2.59
CA GLN A 39 25.60 36.41 1.78
C GLN A 39 26.86 35.84 2.44
N GLU A 40 26.86 35.62 3.76
CA GLU A 40 28.00 35.06 4.53
C GLU A 40 28.13 33.54 4.46
N ILE A 41 27.15 32.82 3.89
CA ILE A 41 27.22 31.35 3.80
C ILE A 41 28.08 30.98 2.60
N SER A 42 29.20 30.26 2.85
CA SER A 42 30.08 29.78 1.78
C SER A 42 29.31 28.96 0.75
N LEU A 43 29.77 28.97 -0.51
CA LEU A 43 29.15 28.20 -1.59
C LEU A 43 29.04 26.70 -1.21
N SER A 44 30.03 26.15 -0.49
CA SER A 44 29.99 24.77 0.01
C SER A 44 28.88 24.52 1.04
N LYS A 45 28.61 25.46 1.97
CA LYS A 45 27.47 25.36 2.90
C LYS A 45 26.12 25.64 2.22
N LYS A 46 26.07 26.45 1.16
CA LYS A 46 24.86 26.62 0.33
C LYS A 46 24.52 25.33 -0.42
N ILE A 47 25.53 24.64 -0.95
CA ILE A 47 25.36 23.36 -1.67
C ILE A 47 25.06 22.21 -0.68
N SER A 48 25.68 22.16 0.50
CA SER A 48 25.37 21.14 1.52
C SER A 48 24.08 21.40 2.30
N GLY A 49 23.66 22.65 2.46
CA GLY A 49 22.38 23.00 3.08
C GLY A 49 21.17 22.69 2.20
N ASP A 50 21.38 22.58 0.88
CA ASP A 50 20.39 22.10 -0.10
C ASP A 50 20.17 20.57 0.02
N GLN A 51 21.08 19.85 0.68
CA GLN A 51 20.84 18.49 1.17
C GLN A 51 20.12 18.56 2.52
N ASP A 52 18.80 18.68 2.43
CA ASP A 52 17.83 18.65 3.52
C ASP A 52 17.98 17.37 4.39
N SER A 53 18.94 17.40 5.31
CA SER A 53 19.26 16.31 6.25
C SER A 53 18.02 15.85 7.03
N ASP A 54 17.12 16.77 7.37
CA ASP A 54 15.93 16.49 8.17
C ASP A 54 14.83 15.81 7.35
N ALA A 55 14.61 16.20 6.08
CA ALA A 55 13.64 15.55 5.21
C ALA A 55 14.06 14.10 4.88
N SER A 56 15.36 13.88 4.69
CA SER A 56 15.94 12.53 4.55
C SER A 56 15.76 11.69 5.82
N LEU A 57 15.81 12.32 7.00
CA LEU A 57 15.70 11.63 8.29
C LEU A 57 14.29 11.09 8.54
N VAL A 58 13.25 11.90 8.31
CA VAL A 58 11.85 11.46 8.48
C VAL A 58 11.52 10.30 7.54
N GLY A 59 11.91 10.42 6.26
CA GLY A 59 11.68 9.36 5.27
C GLY A 59 12.45 8.08 5.58
N SER A 60 13.69 8.18 6.03
CA SER A 60 14.52 7.01 6.37
C SER A 60 14.02 6.26 7.61
N VAL A 61 13.59 6.96 8.65
CA VAL A 61 12.98 6.35 9.85
C VAL A 61 11.73 5.55 9.49
N LEU A 62 10.85 6.13 8.67
CA LEU A 62 9.64 5.42 8.24
C LEU A 62 9.93 4.23 7.33
N ASN A 63 10.92 4.35 6.45
CA ASN A 63 11.34 3.22 5.61
C ASN A 63 11.90 2.07 6.46
N GLN A 64 12.69 2.38 7.50
CA GLN A 64 13.18 1.38 8.46
C GLN A 64 12.03 0.65 9.19
N HIS A 65 10.91 1.34 9.42
CA HIS A 65 9.71 0.78 10.05
C HIS A 65 8.63 0.30 9.06
N SER A 66 8.91 0.25 7.77
CA SER A 66 7.97 -0.15 6.71
C SER A 66 7.34 -1.52 6.95
N THR A 67 8.10 -2.47 7.49
CA THR A 67 7.57 -3.80 7.86
C THR A 67 6.43 -3.69 8.88
N ARG A 68 6.59 -2.84 9.91
CA ARG A 68 5.55 -2.63 10.92
C ARG A 68 4.36 -1.89 10.32
N LEU A 69 4.59 -0.92 9.45
CA LEU A 69 3.54 -0.21 8.71
C LEU A 69 2.68 -1.19 7.90
N PHE A 70 3.31 -2.12 7.17
CA PHE A 70 2.59 -3.13 6.41
C PHE A 70 1.80 -4.09 7.30
N GLN A 71 2.30 -4.45 8.48
CA GLN A 71 1.52 -5.26 9.44
C GLN A 71 0.25 -4.54 9.91
N LEU A 72 0.29 -3.21 10.09
CA LEU A 72 -0.86 -2.41 10.54
C LEU A 72 -2.01 -2.39 9.51
N THR A 73 -1.73 -2.69 8.24
CA THR A 73 -2.79 -2.92 7.24
C THR A 73 -3.73 -4.06 7.62
N SER A 74 -3.26 -5.02 8.41
CA SER A 74 -4.05 -6.16 8.91
C SER A 74 -4.57 -5.94 10.32
N SER A 75 -4.60 -4.71 10.83
CA SER A 75 -5.18 -4.39 12.13
C SER A 75 -6.67 -4.76 12.17
N VAL A 76 -7.12 -5.32 13.29
CA VAL A 76 -8.54 -5.62 13.52
C VAL A 76 -9.41 -4.35 13.55
N HIS A 77 -8.81 -3.18 13.80
CA HIS A 77 -9.50 -1.90 13.85
C HIS A 77 -9.53 -1.21 12.48
N PRO A 78 -10.70 -1.02 11.86
CA PRO A 78 -10.82 -0.39 10.54
C PRO A 78 -10.19 0.99 10.43
N LYS A 79 -10.30 1.81 11.48
CA LYS A 79 -9.70 3.16 11.53
C LYS A 79 -8.18 3.12 11.40
N ILE A 80 -7.53 2.11 12.00
CA ILE A 80 -6.08 1.93 11.90
C ILE A 80 -5.71 1.52 10.48
N ARG A 81 -6.48 0.61 9.85
CA ARG A 81 -6.24 0.21 8.46
C ARG A 81 -6.36 1.40 7.51
N LEU A 82 -7.37 2.24 7.70
CA LEU A 82 -7.60 3.42 6.86
C LEU A 82 -6.46 4.45 6.97
N VAL A 83 -6.09 4.88 8.18
CA VAL A 83 -4.99 5.85 8.34
C VAL A 83 -3.63 5.26 7.93
N THR A 84 -3.44 3.94 8.08
CA THR A 84 -2.26 3.24 7.57
C THR A 84 -2.20 3.33 6.04
N LEU A 85 -3.33 3.15 5.36
CA LEU A 85 -3.42 3.31 3.90
C LEU A 85 -3.14 4.74 3.46
N ASP A 86 -3.64 5.74 4.18
CA ASP A 86 -3.34 7.16 3.90
C ASP A 86 -1.82 7.41 3.97
N LEU A 87 -1.18 6.93 5.04
CA LEU A 87 0.26 7.05 5.22
C LEU A 87 1.04 6.32 4.11
N ILE A 88 0.65 5.09 3.76
CA ILE A 88 1.22 4.35 2.63
C ILE A 88 1.08 5.15 1.33
N GLY A 89 -0.08 5.77 1.08
CA GLY A 89 -0.31 6.61 -0.09
C GLY A 89 0.64 7.80 -0.17
N ILE A 90 0.86 8.50 0.94
CA ILE A 90 1.84 9.59 1.05
C ILE A 90 3.24 9.07 0.71
N LEU A 91 3.66 7.97 1.34
CA LEU A 91 5.00 7.40 1.16
C LEU A 91 5.25 6.91 -0.27
N LEU A 92 4.25 6.27 -0.91
CA LEU A 92 4.33 5.87 -2.33
C LEU A 92 4.47 7.08 -3.24
N ARG A 93 3.67 8.12 -2.99
CA ARG A 93 3.67 9.36 -3.78
C ARG A 93 4.98 10.13 -3.67
N GLN A 94 5.58 10.17 -2.48
CA GLN A 94 6.87 10.80 -2.22
C GLN A 94 8.07 9.90 -2.60
N GLY A 95 7.85 8.66 -3.03
CA GLY A 95 8.92 7.72 -3.40
C GLY A 95 9.72 7.16 -2.23
N LEU A 96 9.18 7.23 -1.00
CA LEU A 96 9.87 6.85 0.24
C LEU A 96 9.77 5.36 0.58
N ILE A 97 8.86 4.61 -0.06
CA ILE A 97 8.74 3.15 0.09
C ILE A 97 8.68 2.44 -1.26
N ASN A 98 9.14 1.18 -1.27
CA ASN A 98 9.16 0.36 -2.46
C ASN A 98 7.76 -0.17 -2.82
N PRO A 99 7.21 0.18 -4.00
CA PRO A 99 5.88 -0.30 -4.39
C PRO A 99 5.82 -1.80 -4.62
N MET A 100 6.93 -2.44 -5.02
CA MET A 100 6.99 -3.90 -5.18
C MET A 100 6.72 -4.65 -3.86
N GLU A 101 7.16 -4.08 -2.75
CA GLU A 101 6.91 -4.62 -1.41
C GLU A 101 5.51 -4.29 -0.91
N THR A 102 4.98 -3.12 -1.29
CA THR A 102 3.69 -2.59 -0.84
C THR A 102 2.49 -3.25 -1.52
N VAL A 103 2.58 -3.55 -2.82
CA VAL A 103 1.46 -4.06 -3.64
C VAL A 103 0.77 -5.30 -3.06
N PRO A 104 1.46 -6.35 -2.55
CA PRO A 104 0.79 -7.48 -1.92
C PRO A 104 -0.14 -7.09 -0.76
N PHE A 105 0.23 -6.10 0.05
CA PHE A 105 -0.60 -5.62 1.16
C PHE A 105 -1.81 -4.82 0.66
N LEU A 106 -1.64 -3.99 -0.37
CA LEU A 106 -2.77 -3.30 -0.99
C LEU A 106 -3.75 -4.27 -1.67
N LEU A 107 -3.24 -5.31 -2.33
CA LEU A 107 -4.07 -6.39 -2.88
C LEU A 107 -4.82 -7.11 -1.75
N ALA A 108 -4.17 -7.36 -0.62
CA ALA A 108 -4.81 -8.03 0.52
C ALA A 108 -6.02 -7.27 1.06
N LEU A 109 -5.94 -5.94 1.09
CA LEU A 109 -7.01 -5.06 1.57
C LEU A 109 -8.25 -5.05 0.66
N GLN A 110 -8.18 -5.59 -0.56
CA GLN A 110 -9.40 -5.86 -1.34
C GLN A 110 -10.30 -6.90 -0.68
N GLY A 111 -9.74 -7.74 0.21
CA GLY A 111 -10.48 -8.70 1.03
C GLY A 111 -11.17 -8.09 2.25
N ASP A 112 -11.10 -6.76 2.46
CA ASP A 112 -11.76 -6.07 3.58
C ASP A 112 -13.25 -5.81 3.26
N VAL A 113 -14.00 -6.90 3.07
CA VAL A 113 -15.37 -6.86 2.54
C VAL A 113 -16.35 -6.04 3.38
N ASP A 114 -16.12 -5.96 4.69
CA ASP A 114 -16.95 -5.20 5.63
C ASP A 114 -16.65 -3.69 5.62
N VAL A 115 -15.55 -3.24 5.01
CA VAL A 115 -15.10 -1.84 5.06
C VAL A 115 -14.80 -1.30 3.65
N PRO A 116 -15.84 -0.87 2.90
CA PRO A 116 -15.70 -0.38 1.53
C PRO A 116 -14.69 0.75 1.37
N ALA A 117 -14.60 1.67 2.33
CA ALA A 117 -13.66 2.79 2.29
C ALA A 117 -12.19 2.33 2.19
N VAL A 118 -11.82 1.28 2.93
CA VAL A 118 -10.46 0.70 2.91
C VAL A 118 -10.20 0.04 1.55
N ARG A 119 -11.17 -0.72 1.04
CA ARG A 119 -11.07 -1.36 -0.28
C ARG A 119 -10.88 -0.34 -1.40
N ASN A 120 -11.68 0.74 -1.40
CA ASN A 120 -11.66 1.76 -2.42
C ASN A 120 -10.34 2.56 -2.41
N LEU A 121 -9.84 2.92 -1.23
CA LEU A 121 -8.55 3.59 -1.12
C LEU A 121 -7.40 2.69 -1.59
N ALA A 122 -7.38 1.42 -1.17
CA ALA A 122 -6.37 0.46 -1.62
C ALA A 122 -6.43 0.22 -3.14
N LEU A 123 -7.63 0.16 -3.71
CA LEU A 123 -7.84 0.02 -5.16
C LEU A 123 -7.27 1.23 -5.91
N ASN A 124 -7.55 2.44 -5.45
CA ASN A 124 -7.02 3.66 -6.05
C ASN A 124 -5.48 3.67 -6.03
N LEU A 125 -4.86 3.30 -4.91
CA LEU A 125 -3.40 3.17 -4.81
C LEU A 125 -2.85 2.12 -5.79
N LEU A 126 -3.50 0.97 -5.91
CA LEU A 126 -3.11 -0.08 -6.86
C LEU A 126 -3.18 0.37 -8.32
N ILE A 127 -4.23 1.12 -8.69
CA ILE A 127 -4.40 1.65 -10.05
C ILE A 127 -3.31 2.69 -10.32
N MET A 128 -3.12 3.67 -9.42
CA MET A 128 -2.10 4.71 -9.60
C MET A 128 -0.69 4.13 -9.74
N GLU A 129 -0.35 3.13 -8.94
CA GLU A 129 0.95 2.45 -9.02
C GLU A 129 1.05 1.51 -10.23
N GLY A 130 -0.06 0.88 -10.64
CA GLY A 130 -0.16 0.06 -11.84
C GLY A 130 -0.01 0.86 -13.14
N ASP A 131 -0.57 2.07 -13.19
CA ASP A 131 -0.45 2.97 -14.36
C ASP A 131 0.99 3.44 -14.54
N LYS A 132 1.72 3.68 -13.44
CA LYS A 132 3.15 3.98 -13.47
C LYS A 132 3.98 2.76 -13.87
N ARG A 133 3.57 1.54 -13.47
CA ARG A 133 4.32 0.29 -13.64
C ARG A 133 3.39 -0.88 -14.00
N PRO A 134 3.01 -1.05 -15.27
CA PRO A 134 1.99 -2.03 -15.69
C PRO A 134 2.30 -3.48 -15.31
N ASP A 135 3.58 -3.85 -15.27
CA ASP A 135 4.03 -5.22 -14.96
C ASP A 135 3.96 -5.57 -13.47
N MET A 136 3.92 -4.57 -12.59
CA MET A 136 4.05 -4.77 -11.15
C MET A 136 2.89 -5.58 -10.57
N LEU A 137 1.65 -5.26 -10.98
CA LEU A 137 0.47 -5.97 -10.49
C LEU A 137 0.53 -7.45 -10.89
N ARG A 138 0.93 -7.75 -12.13
CA ARG A 138 1.13 -9.14 -12.61
C ARG A 138 2.20 -9.87 -11.79
N GLN A 139 3.34 -9.24 -11.54
CA GLN A 139 4.45 -9.85 -10.80
C GLN A 139 4.11 -10.13 -9.33
N ARG A 140 3.23 -9.32 -8.73
CA ARG A 140 2.91 -9.39 -7.30
C ARG A 140 1.58 -10.06 -6.99
N VAL A 141 0.75 -10.37 -8.00
CA VAL A 141 -0.58 -10.98 -7.79
C VAL A 141 -0.54 -12.27 -6.99
N ARG A 142 0.47 -13.12 -7.20
CA ARG A 142 0.64 -14.37 -6.45
C ARG A 142 0.77 -14.11 -4.95
N ALA A 143 1.62 -13.16 -4.58
CA ALA A 143 1.81 -12.75 -3.20
C ALA A 143 0.55 -12.06 -2.66
N GLY A 144 -0.09 -11.20 -3.46
CA GLY A 144 -1.32 -10.50 -3.08
C GLY A 144 -2.48 -11.43 -2.77
N VAL A 145 -2.72 -12.47 -3.57
CA VAL A 145 -3.79 -13.45 -3.30
C VAL A 145 -3.54 -14.22 -2.00
N ARG A 146 -2.29 -14.67 -1.78
CA ARG A 146 -1.92 -15.32 -0.51
C ARG A 146 -2.09 -14.38 0.67
N GLN A 147 -1.67 -13.11 0.53
CA GLN A 147 -1.80 -12.11 1.57
C GLN A 147 -3.26 -11.77 1.85
N ALA A 148 -4.13 -11.72 0.83
CA ALA A 148 -5.58 -11.51 0.98
C ALA A 148 -6.23 -12.63 1.80
N PHE A 149 -5.87 -13.88 1.52
CA PHE A 149 -6.32 -15.03 2.31
C PHE A 149 -5.90 -14.92 3.78
N THR A 150 -4.62 -14.63 4.03
CA THR A 150 -4.09 -14.43 5.39
C THR A 150 -4.77 -13.25 6.09
N PHE A 151 -4.97 -12.14 5.39
CA PHE A 151 -5.64 -10.96 5.90
C PHE A 151 -7.06 -11.30 6.36
N GLN A 152 -7.87 -11.95 5.51
CA GLN A 152 -9.23 -12.34 5.87
C GLN A 152 -9.26 -13.28 7.08
N ARG A 153 -8.31 -14.22 7.20
CA ARG A 153 -8.19 -15.07 8.40
C ARG A 153 -7.91 -14.29 9.67
N ILE A 154 -7.20 -13.17 9.58
CA ILE A 154 -6.90 -12.29 10.73
C ILE A 154 -8.14 -11.46 11.08
N ILE A 155 -8.72 -10.76 10.11
CA ILE A 155 -9.81 -9.81 10.38
C ILE A 155 -11.17 -10.48 10.62
N ASN A 156 -11.42 -11.64 10.02
CA ASN A 156 -12.68 -12.39 10.12
C ASN A 156 -12.55 -13.59 11.05
N LYS A 157 -11.56 -13.61 11.96
CA LYS A 157 -11.28 -14.74 12.85
C LYS A 157 -12.52 -15.24 13.58
N GLU A 158 -13.35 -14.33 14.09
CA GLU A 158 -14.57 -14.65 14.83
C GLU A 158 -15.71 -15.13 13.93
N LYS A 159 -15.79 -14.63 12.69
CA LYS A 159 -16.84 -15.01 11.73
C LYS A 159 -16.55 -16.37 11.09
N ASN A 160 -15.28 -16.79 11.04
CA ASN A 160 -14.79 -17.94 10.30
C ASN A 160 -15.26 -17.94 8.82
N VAL A 161 -15.41 -16.74 8.24
CA VAL A 161 -15.81 -16.53 6.85
C VAL A 161 -14.64 -15.96 6.07
N ILE A 162 -14.30 -16.63 4.97
CA ILE A 162 -13.34 -16.18 3.96
C ILE A 162 -14.09 -16.19 2.64
N THR A 163 -14.11 -15.05 1.96
CA THR A 163 -14.81 -14.89 0.70
C THR A 163 -13.96 -14.13 -0.31
N ALA A 164 -13.99 -14.59 -1.56
CA ALA A 164 -13.46 -13.82 -2.68
C ALA A 164 -14.56 -13.03 -3.40
N ILE A 165 -15.77 -13.00 -2.85
CA ILE A 165 -16.98 -12.48 -3.49
C ILE A 165 -17.50 -11.27 -2.71
N VAL A 166 -17.87 -10.23 -3.44
CA VAL A 166 -18.54 -9.02 -2.95
C VAL A 166 -19.73 -8.70 -3.84
N ASP A 167 -20.71 -7.97 -3.30
CA ASP A 167 -21.79 -7.41 -4.10
C ASP A 167 -21.18 -6.41 -5.10
N SER A 168 -21.62 -6.50 -6.36
CA SER A 168 -21.26 -5.53 -7.39
C SER A 168 -21.89 -4.19 -7.07
N GLU A 169 -21.18 -3.11 -7.41
CA GLU A 169 -21.72 -1.75 -7.37
C GLU A 169 -22.74 -1.49 -8.49
N SER A 170 -22.99 -2.48 -9.38
CA SER A 170 -24.00 -2.39 -10.44
C SER A 170 -25.43 -2.55 -9.91
N GLU A 171 -26.38 -1.86 -10.53
CA GLU A 171 -27.81 -1.93 -10.17
C GLU A 171 -28.40 -3.35 -10.26
N ASN A 172 -27.74 -4.25 -11.00
CA ASN A 172 -28.21 -5.62 -11.24
C ASN A 172 -28.03 -6.59 -10.07
N ARG A 173 -27.49 -6.18 -8.91
CA ARG A 173 -27.21 -7.07 -7.76
C ARG A 173 -26.37 -8.29 -8.15
N ASP A 174 -25.48 -8.12 -9.12
CA ASP A 174 -24.52 -9.16 -9.49
C ASP A 174 -23.46 -9.31 -8.39
N VAL A 175 -22.85 -10.48 -8.29
CA VAL A 175 -21.71 -10.71 -7.41
C VAL A 175 -20.41 -10.66 -8.21
N GLU A 176 -19.36 -10.11 -7.61
CA GLU A 176 -18.04 -9.95 -8.25
C GLU A 176 -16.90 -10.47 -7.37
N CYS A 177 -15.82 -10.90 -8.02
CA CYS A 177 -14.57 -11.17 -7.33
C CYS A 177 -14.01 -9.89 -6.67
N ILE A 178 -13.43 -9.98 -5.47
CA ILE A 178 -12.75 -8.86 -4.80
C ILE A 178 -11.64 -8.22 -5.66
N PHE A 179 -11.09 -8.96 -6.63
CA PHE A 179 -10.08 -8.48 -7.58
C PHE A 179 -10.64 -8.06 -8.94
N SER A 180 -11.97 -8.09 -9.16
CA SER A 180 -12.60 -7.78 -10.45
C SER A 180 -12.21 -6.41 -10.98
N ALA A 181 -12.25 -5.38 -10.13
CA ALA A 181 -11.90 -4.02 -10.53
C ALA A 181 -10.44 -3.91 -11.00
N ILE A 182 -9.51 -4.58 -10.32
CA ILE A 182 -8.09 -4.62 -10.68
C ILE A 182 -7.91 -5.35 -12.01
N TYR A 183 -8.59 -6.48 -12.18
CA TYR A 183 -8.53 -7.23 -13.43
C TYR A 183 -9.05 -6.39 -14.61
N LYS A 184 -10.24 -5.79 -14.47
CA LYS A 184 -10.89 -4.96 -15.49
C LYS A 184 -10.10 -3.68 -15.84
N ARG A 185 -9.47 -3.04 -14.85
CA ARG A 185 -8.78 -1.75 -15.06
C ARG A 185 -7.32 -1.89 -15.44
N SER A 186 -6.63 -2.90 -14.95
CA SER A 186 -5.16 -2.96 -15.07
C SER A 186 -4.64 -4.19 -15.82
N LEU A 187 -5.40 -5.28 -15.92
CA LEU A 187 -4.87 -6.55 -16.43
C LEU A 187 -5.57 -7.06 -17.70
N SER A 188 -6.81 -6.62 -17.98
CA SER A 188 -7.55 -7.00 -19.18
C SER A 188 -7.14 -6.25 -20.44
N THR A 189 -6.37 -5.18 -20.30
CA THR A 189 -5.93 -4.31 -21.41
C THR A 189 -4.91 -4.99 -22.34
N SER A 190 -4.18 -5.99 -21.86
CA SER A 190 -3.17 -6.71 -22.65
C SER A 190 -3.33 -8.22 -22.57
N LYS A 191 -3.34 -8.88 -23.73
CA LYS A 191 -3.41 -10.34 -23.84
C LYS A 191 -2.24 -11.02 -23.10
N VAL A 192 -1.06 -10.43 -23.13
CA VAL A 192 0.15 -10.93 -22.44
C VAL A 192 -0.01 -10.80 -20.93
N GLN A 193 -0.48 -9.63 -20.45
CA GLN A 193 -0.76 -9.41 -19.02
C GLN A 193 -1.79 -10.42 -18.49
N LYS A 194 -2.90 -10.57 -19.23
CA LYS A 194 -3.97 -11.53 -18.93
C LYS A 194 -3.45 -12.96 -18.85
N GLN A 195 -2.72 -13.43 -19.86
CA GLN A 195 -2.17 -14.79 -19.86
C GLN A 195 -1.14 -15.01 -18.74
N GLY A 196 -0.26 -14.03 -18.50
CA GLY A 196 0.70 -14.09 -17.41
C GLY A 196 0.05 -14.18 -16.04
N LEU A 197 -0.98 -13.34 -15.80
CA LEU A 197 -1.81 -13.40 -14.60
C LEU A 197 -2.40 -14.79 -14.38
N PHE A 198 -3.09 -15.35 -15.38
CA PHE A 198 -3.73 -16.66 -15.24
C PHE A 198 -2.69 -17.76 -14.94
N ARG A 199 -1.54 -17.76 -15.63
CA ARG A 199 -0.46 -18.72 -15.35
C ARG A 199 0.06 -18.57 -13.91
N SER A 200 0.29 -17.33 -13.46
CA SER A 200 0.74 -17.06 -12.09
C SER A 200 -0.28 -17.51 -11.04
N LEU A 201 -1.59 -17.35 -11.30
CA LEU A 201 -2.64 -17.82 -10.41
C LEU A 201 -2.77 -19.34 -10.42
N LEU A 202 -2.79 -19.99 -11.58
CA LEU A 202 -2.88 -21.45 -11.67
C LEU A 202 -1.69 -22.14 -11.00
N SER A 203 -0.49 -21.56 -11.10
CA SER A 203 0.68 -22.12 -10.44
C SER A 203 0.62 -22.08 -8.90
N LEU A 204 -0.24 -21.24 -8.29
CA LEU A 204 -0.48 -21.31 -6.84
C LEU A 204 -1.06 -22.66 -6.40
N PHE A 205 -1.87 -23.25 -7.27
CA PHE A 205 -2.64 -24.46 -6.96
C PHE A 205 -2.02 -25.70 -7.58
N ALA A 206 -1.28 -25.57 -8.69
CA ALA A 206 -0.55 -26.68 -9.30
C ALA A 206 0.54 -27.26 -8.38
N SER A 207 1.21 -26.42 -7.58
CA SER A 207 2.23 -26.87 -6.61
C SER A 207 1.64 -27.61 -5.40
N ALA A 208 0.34 -27.49 -5.15
CA ALA A 208 -0.33 -28.13 -4.01
C ALA A 208 -0.76 -29.59 -4.30
N GLY A 209 -0.64 -30.05 -5.56
CA GLY A 209 -1.07 -31.38 -5.99
C GLY A 209 0.01 -32.46 -6.00
N ILE A 210 1.23 -32.17 -5.53
CA ILE A 210 2.38 -33.12 -5.60
C ILE A 210 2.85 -33.60 -4.21
N GLU A 211 2.39 -33.00 -3.11
CA GLU A 211 2.79 -33.39 -1.73
C GLU A 211 1.75 -34.28 -1.01
N GLY A 212 0.84 -34.94 -1.74
CA GLY A 212 -0.27 -35.72 -1.16
C GLY A 212 -0.36 -37.19 -1.56
N SER A 213 0.68 -37.76 -2.18
CA SER A 213 0.68 -39.16 -2.62
C SER A 213 2.02 -39.83 -2.38
N GLU A 214 2.40 -39.96 -1.10
CA GLU A 214 3.37 -40.94 -0.61
C GLU A 214 3.18 -40.99 0.92
N ASP A 215 2.23 -41.83 1.34
CA ASP A 215 2.29 -42.77 2.49
C ASP A 215 0.91 -43.39 2.76
#